data_AF-A0A1I5HQM5-F1
#
_entry.id   AF-A0A1I5HQM5-F1
#
_cell.length_a   1.000
_cell.length_b   1.000
_cell.length_c   1.000
_cell.angle_alpha   90.00
_cell.angle_beta   90.00
_cell.angle_gamma   90.00
#
_symmetry.space_group_name_H-M   'P 1'
#
loop_
_entity.id
_entity.type
_entity.pdbx_description
1 polymer ?
#
loop_
_entity_poly.entity_id
_entity_poly.type
_entity_poly.pdbx_seq_one_letter_code
_entity_poly.pdbx_strand_id
1 'polypeptide(L)'
;MSDIQFKYFYGKESELFTFYRIPKELITNPRFKSLSNDAKLLYGLMLDRMALSAKNKWFDKYNRVYIYFSVVDVMEQLNIGRNKAIKLFKELDDESGIGLIEKKQQGQGKPAIIYVKSFVIEDDKLYSKEFEKQTAKSLETKLQEVSNTNSNNNKEINTNVDIKSNPIDIDVMEMGKRIRDQLGIDVLMNDDPDNSELYEEILELVLETMLRKDKSIVIASCRYSSELVKRKLNKLNMFHVQYVVECMSKNCTKVRNIKKYMLASLFNAPTTIKSYYQAEVNHNMVMRK
;
A
#
# COMPACT_ATOMS: atom_id res chain seq x y z
N MET A 1 14.11 31.67 28.11
CA MET A 1 13.43 30.81 27.12
C MET A 1 12.56 31.73 26.30
N SER A 2 12.85 31.87 25.01
CA SER A 2 11.99 32.62 24.08
C SER A 2 10.64 31.92 23.99
N ASP A 3 9.54 32.67 24.13
CA ASP A 3 8.18 32.15 23.94
C ASP A 3 8.04 31.60 22.52
N ILE A 4 7.96 30.27 22.40
CA ILE A 4 7.75 29.60 21.12
C ILE A 4 6.25 29.66 20.82
N GLN A 5 5.85 30.56 19.91
CA GLN A 5 4.50 30.55 19.34
C GLN A 5 4.42 29.59 18.16
N PHE A 6 3.64 28.52 18.32
CA PHE A 6 3.32 27.59 17.22
C PHE A 6 2.26 28.21 16.31
N LYS A 7 2.49 28.20 15.00
CA LYS A 7 1.55 28.70 13.98
C LYS A 7 0.66 27.58 13.48
N TYR A 8 -0.58 27.91 13.11
CA TYR A 8 -1.48 26.98 12.43
C TYR A 8 -0.95 26.66 11.03
N PHE A 9 -1.21 25.44 10.56
CA PHE A 9 -0.86 25.03 9.20
C PHE A 9 -1.82 25.69 8.20
N TYR A 10 -1.29 26.33 7.15
CA TYR A 10 -2.06 26.96 6.08
C TYR A 10 -1.53 26.54 4.70
N GLY A 11 -2.39 26.02 3.83
CA GLY A 11 -2.05 25.79 2.40
C GLY A 11 -0.90 24.79 2.17
N LYS A 12 -0.15 24.96 1.06
CA LYS A 12 0.90 24.05 0.50
C LYS A 12 2.11 23.75 1.41
N GLU A 13 1.91 23.59 2.71
CA GLU A 13 2.89 23.08 3.67
C GLU A 13 3.01 21.54 3.63
N SER A 14 2.30 20.87 2.71
CA SER A 14 2.33 19.40 2.54
C SER A 14 3.71 18.84 2.17
N GLU A 15 4.63 19.67 1.68
CA GLU A 15 6.03 19.30 1.39
C GLU A 15 6.92 19.27 2.64
N LEU A 16 6.47 19.81 3.79
CA LEU A 16 7.22 19.78 5.05
C LEU A 16 7.21 18.41 5.72
N PHE A 17 6.44 17.46 5.20
CA PHE A 17 6.22 16.18 5.85
C PHE A 17 6.92 15.02 5.15
N THR A 18 8.24 14.95 5.28
CA THR A 18 8.93 13.66 5.11
C THR A 18 8.68 12.85 6.38
N PHE A 19 7.94 11.75 6.27
CA PHE A 19 7.58 10.92 7.41
C PHE A 19 8.46 9.67 7.51
N TYR A 20 8.86 9.32 8.72
CA TYR A 20 9.34 7.99 9.01
C TYR A 20 8.16 7.03 9.20
N ARG A 21 8.24 5.87 8.53
CA ARG A 21 7.18 4.86 8.59
C ARG A 21 7.52 3.83 9.66
N ILE A 22 6.63 3.69 10.65
CA ILE A 22 6.68 2.63 11.64
C ILE A 22 5.57 1.62 11.29
N PRO A 23 5.90 0.33 11.06
CA PRO A 23 4.87 -0.69 10.84
C PRO A 23 3.89 -0.76 12.00
N LYS A 24 2.58 -0.75 11.69
CA LYS A 24 1.51 -0.84 12.70
C LYS A 24 1.65 -2.10 13.56
N GLU A 25 2.07 -3.21 12.95
CA GLU A 25 2.34 -4.47 13.65
C GLU A 25 3.27 -4.32 14.85
N LEU A 26 4.32 -3.48 14.77
CA LEU A 26 5.20 -3.27 15.91
C LEU A 26 4.50 -2.59 17.10
N ILE A 27 3.38 -1.91 16.84
CA ILE A 27 2.58 -1.20 17.84
C ILE A 27 1.43 -2.09 18.34
N THR A 28 0.71 -2.74 17.42
CA THR A 28 -0.53 -3.46 17.70
C THR A 28 -0.29 -4.89 18.17
N ASN A 29 0.71 -5.58 17.62
CA ASN A 29 0.89 -6.99 17.88
C ASN A 29 1.57 -7.21 19.26
N PRO A 30 0.96 -8.01 20.15
CA PRO A 30 1.48 -8.27 21.50
C PRO A 30 2.93 -8.79 21.52
N ARG A 31 3.39 -9.46 20.45
CA ARG A 31 4.77 -9.95 20.35
C ARG A 31 5.80 -8.84 20.45
N PHE A 32 5.49 -7.66 19.91
CA PHE A 32 6.38 -6.49 19.92
C PHE A 32 6.10 -5.55 21.10
N LYS A 33 5.26 -5.96 22.06
CA LYS A 33 4.94 -5.16 23.25
C LYS A 33 6.16 -4.93 24.15
N SER A 34 7.11 -5.87 24.15
CA SER A 34 8.35 -5.77 24.91
C SER A 34 9.34 -4.74 24.34
N LEU A 35 9.19 -4.34 23.08
CA LEU A 35 10.05 -3.33 22.46
C LEU A 35 9.70 -1.94 22.97
N SER A 36 10.74 -1.15 23.26
CA SER A 36 10.57 0.27 23.54
C SER A 36 10.06 1.03 22.31
N ASN A 37 9.35 2.14 22.52
CA ASN A 37 8.89 2.99 21.42
C ASN A 37 10.04 3.51 20.56
N ASP A 38 11.18 3.80 21.20
CA ASP A 38 12.39 4.24 20.51
C ASP A 38 13.00 3.11 19.66
N ALA A 39 12.92 1.85 20.09
CA ALA A 39 13.35 0.71 19.27
C ALA A 39 12.44 0.51 18.05
N LYS A 40 11.13 0.72 18.21
CA LYS A 40 10.17 0.68 17.09
C LYS A 40 10.42 1.80 16.08
N LEU A 41 10.71 3.01 16.57
CA LEU A 41 11.10 4.15 15.74
C LEU A 41 12.43 3.88 15.03
N LEU A 42 13.44 3.36 15.74
CA LEU A 42 14.73 2.97 15.18
C LEU A 42 14.58 1.95 14.04
N TYR A 43 13.73 0.94 14.23
CA TYR A 43 13.42 -0.02 13.18
C TYR A 43 12.77 0.66 11.96
N GLY A 44 11.85 1.61 12.17
CA GLY A 44 11.29 2.44 11.10
C GLY A 44 12.33 3.24 10.31
N LEU A 45 13.32 3.82 10.99
CA LEU A 45 14.47 4.49 10.35
C LEU A 45 15.31 3.52 9.52
N MET A 46 15.58 2.33 10.06
CA MET A 46 16.34 1.27 9.37
C MET A 46 15.62 0.75 8.13
N LEU A 47 14.28 0.68 8.14
CA LEU A 47 13.49 0.32 6.95
C LEU A 47 13.67 1.34 5.82
N ASP A 48 13.73 2.64 6.14
CA ASP A 48 13.99 3.68 5.14
C ASP A 48 15.40 3.56 4.55
N ARG A 49 16.40 3.37 5.42
CA ARG A 49 17.80 3.11 5.01
C ARG A 49 17.93 1.83 4.20
N MET A 50 17.18 0.79 4.52
CA MET A 50 17.13 -0.46 3.75
C MET A 50 16.52 -0.22 2.38
N ALA A 51 15.45 0.57 2.28
CA ALA A 51 14.85 0.94 0.99
C ALA A 51 15.83 1.72 0.10
N LEU A 52 16.67 2.58 0.68
CA LEU A 52 17.77 3.24 -0.04
C LEU A 52 18.86 2.26 -0.47
N SER A 53 19.28 1.35 0.41
CA SER A 53 20.29 0.33 0.12
C SER A 53 19.85 -0.62 -1.00
N ALA A 54 18.57 -1.00 -1.02
CA ALA A 54 17.97 -1.79 -2.10
C ALA A 54 17.99 -1.06 -3.45
N LYS A 55 17.73 0.27 -3.47
CA LYS A 55 17.84 1.10 -4.69
C LYS A 55 19.29 1.17 -5.19
N ASN A 56 20.24 1.25 -4.26
CA ASN A 56 21.68 1.30 -4.54
C ASN A 56 22.30 -0.08 -4.84
N LYS A 57 21.48 -1.13 -4.89
CA LYS A 57 21.90 -2.52 -5.14
C LYS A 57 22.91 -3.06 -4.12
N TRP A 58 22.80 -2.66 -2.85
CA TRP A 58 23.60 -3.22 -1.76
C TRP A 58 23.01 -4.55 -1.30
N PHE A 59 23.40 -5.60 -2.01
CA PHE A 59 22.98 -6.98 -1.76
C PHE A 59 24.18 -7.87 -1.46
N ASP A 60 23.98 -8.85 -0.59
CA ASP A 60 24.94 -9.94 -0.45
C ASP A 60 24.80 -11.00 -1.55
N LYS A 61 25.64 -12.04 -1.49
CA LYS A 61 25.63 -13.17 -2.44
C LYS A 61 24.31 -13.97 -2.47
N TYR A 62 23.44 -13.79 -1.47
CA TYR A 62 22.13 -14.44 -1.38
C TYR A 62 20.98 -13.47 -1.71
N ASN A 63 21.29 -12.32 -2.30
CA ASN A 63 20.31 -11.28 -2.63
C ASN A 63 19.60 -10.67 -1.41
N ARG A 64 20.26 -10.68 -0.24
CA ARG A 64 19.76 -10.00 0.97
C ARG A 64 20.28 -8.58 1.02
N VAL A 65 19.36 -7.62 1.22
CA VAL A 65 19.72 -6.21 1.40
C VAL A 65 20.42 -6.04 2.74
N TYR A 66 21.53 -5.32 2.74
CA TYR A 66 22.20 -4.89 3.97
C TYR A 66 22.29 -3.37 4.02
N ILE A 67 22.42 -2.82 5.22
CA ILE A 67 22.66 -1.39 5.46
C ILE A 67 23.93 -1.18 6.26
N TYR A 68 24.51 0.01 6.10
CA TYR A 68 25.49 0.55 7.04
C TYR A 68 24.77 1.54 7.96
N PHE A 69 24.74 1.23 9.25
CA PHE A 69 24.07 2.06 10.24
C PHE A 69 24.74 1.93 11.61
N SER A 70 25.48 2.97 12.00
CA SER A 70 26.32 2.97 13.18
C SER A 70 25.60 3.49 14.43
N VAL A 71 26.21 3.31 15.60
CA VAL A 71 25.72 3.91 16.85
C VAL A 71 25.69 5.44 16.76
N VAL A 72 26.63 6.04 16.04
CA VAL A 72 26.69 7.49 15.85
C VAL A 72 25.51 7.97 15.01
N ASP A 73 25.18 7.26 13.92
CA ASP A 73 24.02 7.61 13.07
C ASP A 73 22.71 7.60 13.86
N VAL A 74 22.56 6.63 14.78
CA VAL A 74 21.37 6.52 15.64
C VAL A 74 21.31 7.66 16.67
N MET A 75 22.45 8.01 17.26
CA MET A 75 22.53 9.14 18.19
C MET A 75 22.11 10.44 17.52
N GLU A 76 22.57 10.69 16.30
CA GLU A 76 22.23 11.88 15.52
C GLU A 76 20.75 11.90 15.10
N GLN A 77 20.22 10.79 14.56
CA GLN A 77 18.85 10.77 14.03
C GLN A 77 17.77 10.76 15.10
N LEU A 78 18.01 10.11 16.23
CA LEU A 78 17.06 10.05 17.34
C LEU A 78 17.33 11.09 18.42
N ASN A 79 18.44 11.84 18.32
CA ASN A 79 18.91 12.76 19.34
C ASN A 79 19.01 12.10 20.73
N ILE A 80 19.69 10.96 20.80
CA ILE A 80 19.85 10.18 22.04
C ILE A 80 21.31 9.94 22.40
N GLY A 81 21.57 9.69 23.68
CA GLY A 81 22.89 9.34 24.18
C GLY A 81 23.36 7.94 23.73
N ARG A 82 24.68 7.76 23.65
CA ARG A 82 25.35 6.53 23.20
C ARG A 82 24.85 5.25 23.87
N ASN A 83 24.70 5.28 25.20
CA ASN A 83 24.26 4.11 25.97
C ASN A 83 22.85 3.68 25.59
N LYS A 84 21.97 4.64 25.30
CA LYS A 84 20.60 4.37 24.85
C LYS A 84 20.61 3.78 23.45
N ALA A 85 21.37 4.35 22.51
CA ALA A 85 21.52 3.80 21.17
C ALA A 85 22.01 2.34 21.17
N ILE A 86 22.99 2.00 22.03
CA ILE A 86 23.46 0.61 22.19
C ILE A 86 22.35 -0.30 22.71
N LYS A 87 21.55 0.14 23.69
CA LYS A 87 20.40 -0.63 24.21
C LYS A 87 19.35 -0.88 23.12
N LEU A 88 19.00 0.14 22.33
CA LEU A 88 18.04 -0.02 21.23
C LEU A 88 18.51 -1.05 20.21
N PHE A 89 19.80 -1.03 19.88
CA PHE A 89 20.37 -2.06 19.01
C PHE A 89 20.25 -3.46 19.61
N LYS A 90 20.55 -3.63 20.91
CA LYS A 90 20.42 -4.92 21.60
C LYS A 90 18.97 -5.42 21.67
N GLU A 91 18.00 -4.52 21.84
CA GLU A 91 16.57 -4.87 21.84
C GLU A 91 16.13 -5.46 20.49
N LEU A 92 16.67 -4.93 19.38
CA LEU A 92 16.31 -5.37 18.03
C LEU A 92 17.14 -6.57 17.54
N ASP A 93 18.33 -6.78 18.11
CA ASP A 93 19.29 -7.80 17.69
C ASP A 93 18.75 -9.23 17.81
N ASP A 94 19.31 -10.16 17.04
CA ASP A 94 18.90 -11.56 17.05
C ASP A 94 19.57 -12.42 18.11
N GLU A 95 20.71 -11.99 18.66
CA GLU A 95 21.37 -12.69 19.77
C GLU A 95 20.76 -12.32 21.13
N SER A 96 20.55 -11.03 21.38
CA SER A 96 20.11 -10.52 22.69
C SER A 96 18.66 -10.06 22.76
N GLY A 97 17.99 -9.92 21.61
CA GLY A 97 16.72 -9.23 21.48
C GLY A 97 15.66 -10.05 20.76
N ILE A 98 14.75 -9.34 20.09
CA ILE A 98 13.61 -9.93 19.39
C ILE A 98 13.96 -10.50 17.99
N GLY A 99 15.15 -10.21 17.48
CA GLY A 99 15.62 -10.67 16.17
C GLY A 99 15.02 -9.96 14.96
N LEU A 100 14.76 -8.66 15.06
CA LEU A 100 14.36 -7.82 13.93
C LEU A 100 15.56 -7.34 13.10
N ILE A 101 16.78 -7.41 13.65
CA ILE A 101 18.02 -7.14 12.92
C ILE A 101 19.07 -8.22 13.19
N GLU A 102 20.06 -8.31 12.30
CA GLU A 102 21.24 -9.16 12.46
C GLU A 102 22.48 -8.35 12.04
N LYS A 103 23.49 -8.31 12.91
CA LYS A 103 24.73 -7.57 12.64
C LYS A 103 25.87 -8.51 12.28
N LYS A 104 26.63 -8.19 11.23
CA LYS A 104 27.85 -8.93 10.87
C LYS A 104 29.06 -8.02 10.73
N GLN A 105 30.16 -8.43 11.36
CA GLN A 105 31.46 -7.79 11.20
C GLN A 105 32.12 -8.25 9.90
N GLN A 106 32.66 -7.32 9.11
CA GLN A 106 33.30 -7.61 7.82
C GLN A 106 34.83 -7.72 7.90
N GLY A 107 35.40 -7.74 9.11
CA GLY A 107 36.85 -7.73 9.38
C GLY A 107 37.36 -6.40 9.93
N GLN A 108 38.68 -6.29 10.16
CA GLN A 108 39.30 -5.08 10.71
C GLN A 108 39.13 -3.88 9.78
N GLY A 109 38.74 -2.73 10.32
CA GLY A 109 38.63 -1.45 9.61
C GLY A 109 37.40 -1.29 8.71
N LYS A 110 36.57 -2.33 8.52
CA LYS A 110 35.34 -2.25 7.73
C LYS A 110 34.12 -2.02 8.62
N PRO A 111 33.16 -1.17 8.22
CA PRO A 111 31.93 -0.95 8.98
C PRO A 111 31.11 -2.25 9.05
N ALA A 112 30.47 -2.47 10.19
CA ALA A 112 29.55 -3.59 10.36
C ALA A 112 28.35 -3.46 9.41
N ILE A 113 27.95 -4.57 8.80
CA ILE A 113 26.72 -4.64 8.02
C ILE A 113 25.56 -5.05 8.91
N ILE A 114 24.39 -4.47 8.65
CA ILE A 114 23.15 -4.80 9.35
C ILE A 114 22.14 -5.32 8.35
N TYR A 115 21.56 -6.47 8.63
CA TYR A 115 20.42 -7.03 7.91
C TYR A 115 19.15 -6.71 8.67
N VAL A 116 18.19 -6.07 8.01
CA VAL A 116 16.86 -5.78 8.59
C VAL A 116 15.92 -6.92 8.21
N LYS A 117 15.40 -7.66 9.20
CA LYS A 117 14.55 -8.83 8.99
C LYS A 117 13.07 -8.43 8.90
N SER A 118 12.27 -9.26 8.23
CA SER A 118 10.81 -9.08 8.14
C SER A 118 10.16 -9.34 9.50
N PHE A 119 9.21 -8.48 9.88
CA PHE A 119 8.39 -8.66 11.08
C PHE A 119 7.22 -9.65 10.88
N VAL A 120 6.90 -10.01 9.63
CA VAL A 120 5.85 -10.98 9.27
C VAL A 120 6.42 -12.40 9.34
N ILE A 121 5.80 -13.28 10.14
CA ILE A 121 6.14 -14.71 10.22
C ILE A 121 5.24 -15.50 9.24
N GLU A 122 5.71 -16.66 8.77
CA GLU A 122 4.94 -17.52 7.87
C GLU A 122 3.60 -18.01 8.47
N ASP A 123 3.49 -18.12 9.80
CA ASP A 123 2.25 -18.46 10.51
C ASP A 123 1.21 -17.30 10.52
N ASP A 124 1.63 -16.04 10.39
CA ASP A 124 0.74 -14.87 10.35
C ASP A 124 -0.04 -14.77 9.03
N LYS A 125 0.35 -15.51 7.98
CA LYS A 125 -0.45 -15.61 6.74
C LYS A 125 -1.82 -16.24 6.98
N LEU A 126 -1.98 -17.01 8.06
CA LEU A 126 -3.24 -17.62 8.45
C LEU A 126 -4.12 -16.66 9.26
N TYR A 127 -3.51 -15.81 10.10
CA TYR A 127 -4.19 -14.81 10.95
C TYR A 127 -4.62 -13.54 10.20
N SER A 128 -4.03 -13.23 9.05
CA SER A 128 -4.44 -12.09 8.21
C SER A 128 -5.87 -12.20 7.64
N LYS A 129 -6.54 -13.36 7.73
CA LYS A 129 -7.97 -13.51 7.37
C LYS A 129 -8.95 -12.98 8.43
N GLU A 130 -8.51 -12.78 9.68
CA GLU A 130 -9.38 -12.29 10.76
C GLU A 130 -9.41 -10.75 10.85
N PHE A 131 -8.34 -10.06 10.45
CA PHE A 131 -8.25 -8.59 10.51
C PHE A 131 -9.15 -7.88 9.48
N GLU A 132 -9.44 -8.52 8.34
CA GLU A 132 -10.40 -8.01 7.35
C GLU A 132 -11.84 -7.97 7.91
N LYS A 133 -12.16 -8.80 8.93
CA LYS A 133 -13.52 -8.87 9.51
C LYS A 133 -13.80 -7.83 10.60
N GLN A 134 -12.77 -7.27 11.24
CA GLN A 134 -12.98 -6.27 12.30
C GLN A 134 -13.15 -4.84 11.75
N THR A 135 -12.67 -4.55 10.54
CA THR A 135 -12.91 -3.26 9.88
C THR A 135 -14.24 -3.23 9.10
N ALA A 136 -14.77 -4.40 8.71
CA ALA A 136 -16.07 -4.51 8.04
C ALA A 136 -17.28 -4.37 8.99
N LYS A 137 -17.10 -4.61 10.29
CA LYS A 137 -18.22 -4.67 11.26
C LYS A 137 -18.66 -3.30 11.82
N SER A 138 -17.97 -2.21 11.48
CA SER A 138 -18.39 -0.85 11.85
C SER A 138 -19.27 -0.15 10.81
N LEU A 139 -19.67 -0.85 9.74
CA LEU A 139 -20.38 -0.28 8.59
C LEU A 139 -21.83 -0.80 8.42
N GLU A 140 -22.32 -1.71 9.26
CA GLU A 140 -23.72 -2.15 9.19
C GLU A 140 -24.57 -1.47 10.28
N THR A 141 -25.28 -0.43 9.86
CA THR A 141 -26.30 0.29 10.62
C THR A 141 -27.48 -0.63 10.94
N LYS A 142 -27.77 -0.84 12.23
CA LYS A 142 -29.10 -1.27 12.70
C LYS A 142 -29.63 -0.19 13.64
N LEU A 143 -30.68 0.50 13.20
CA LEU A 143 -31.47 1.44 14.01
C LEU A 143 -32.49 0.66 14.87
N GLN A 144 -32.91 1.30 15.98
CA GLN A 144 -33.93 0.95 16.99
C GLN A 144 -33.44 0.04 18.15
N GLU A 145 -33.64 0.35 19.44
CA GLU A 145 -34.50 1.28 20.20
C GLU A 145 -33.82 1.60 21.55
N VAL A 146 -33.87 2.84 22.02
CA VAL A 146 -33.40 3.23 23.37
C VAL A 146 -34.62 3.64 24.20
N SER A 147 -34.96 2.83 25.21
CA SER A 147 -35.98 3.14 26.20
C SER A 147 -35.40 4.03 27.31
N ASN A 148 -35.84 5.30 27.28
CA ASN A 148 -36.11 6.27 28.34
C ASN A 148 -35.24 6.40 29.61
N THR A 149 -34.84 7.66 29.83
CA THR A 149 -34.77 8.50 31.06
C THR A 149 -33.38 9.14 31.21
N ASN A 150 -33.17 10.45 31.41
CA ASN A 150 -34.04 11.57 31.76
C ASN A 150 -33.38 12.93 31.39
N SER A 151 -34.25 13.92 31.18
CA SER A 151 -34.09 15.37 31.42
C SER A 151 -33.27 16.26 30.48
N ASN A 152 -34.05 16.87 29.57
CA ASN A 152 -34.41 18.30 29.54
C ASN A 152 -33.48 19.35 28.92
N ASN A 153 -34.05 19.92 27.83
CA ASN A 153 -34.11 21.34 27.44
C ASN A 153 -32.85 21.91 26.78
N ASN A 154 -32.87 22.51 25.58
CA ASN A 154 -33.93 23.28 24.95
C ASN A 154 -33.61 23.52 23.47
N LYS A 155 -34.69 23.53 22.67
CA LYS A 155 -34.95 24.32 21.46
C LYS A 155 -34.12 24.03 20.20
N GLU A 156 -34.82 23.33 19.32
CA GLU A 156 -34.68 23.36 17.86
C GLU A 156 -34.40 24.78 17.33
N ILE A 157 -33.31 24.89 16.56
CA ILE A 157 -33.30 25.71 15.36
C ILE A 157 -32.99 24.76 14.20
N ASN A 158 -33.92 24.73 13.25
CA ASN A 158 -33.95 23.88 12.07
C ASN A 158 -32.67 23.97 11.23
N THR A 159 -32.04 22.80 11.07
CA THR A 159 -31.46 22.24 9.84
C THR A 159 -30.88 23.21 8.81
N ASN A 160 -29.55 23.28 8.81
CA ASN A 160 -28.73 23.00 7.63
C ASN A 160 -27.39 22.42 8.14
N VAL A 161 -27.35 21.10 8.32
CA VAL A 161 -26.08 20.41 8.59
C VAL A 161 -25.40 20.18 7.25
N ASP A 162 -24.58 21.15 6.85
CA ASP A 162 -23.49 20.90 5.91
C ASP A 162 -22.58 19.87 6.56
N ILE A 163 -22.69 18.62 6.11
CA ILE A 163 -21.72 17.57 6.41
C ILE A 163 -20.42 18.00 5.75
N LYS A 164 -19.53 18.66 6.49
CA LYS A 164 -18.13 18.83 6.08
C LYS A 164 -17.44 17.48 6.18
N SER A 165 -17.64 16.66 5.16
CA SER A 165 -16.82 15.49 4.89
C SER A 165 -15.36 15.93 4.71
N ASN A 166 -14.43 15.09 5.15
CA ASN A 166 -13.00 15.36 5.03
C ASN A 166 -12.63 15.56 3.53
N PRO A 167 -11.82 16.56 3.16
CA PRO A 167 -11.43 16.79 1.76
C PRO A 167 -10.76 15.58 1.08
N ILE A 168 -10.11 14.71 1.87
CA ILE A 168 -9.40 13.51 1.40
C ILE A 168 -10.38 12.39 1.00
N ASP A 169 -11.49 12.23 1.73
CA ASP A 169 -12.52 11.23 1.38
C ASP A 169 -13.32 11.69 0.16
N ILE A 170 -13.52 13.00 0.00
CA ILE A 170 -14.14 13.59 -1.19
C ILE A 170 -13.27 13.34 -2.43
N ASP A 171 -11.95 13.55 -2.36
CA ASP A 171 -11.03 13.40 -3.50
C ASP A 171 -10.89 11.93 -3.96
N VAL A 172 -10.83 10.98 -3.01
CA VAL A 172 -10.79 9.54 -3.35
C VAL A 172 -12.11 9.07 -3.95
N MET A 173 -13.24 9.50 -3.38
CA MET A 173 -14.57 9.16 -3.90
C MET A 173 -14.79 9.76 -5.29
N GLU A 174 -14.36 11.00 -5.52
CA GLU A 174 -14.45 11.65 -6.83
C GLU A 174 -13.55 10.98 -7.87
N MET A 175 -12.29 10.64 -7.51
CA MET A 175 -11.40 9.89 -8.38
C MET A 175 -11.96 8.50 -8.70
N GLY A 176 -12.53 7.81 -7.71
CA GLY A 176 -13.18 6.51 -7.89
C GLY A 176 -14.33 6.58 -8.88
N LYS A 177 -15.19 7.60 -8.76
CA LYS A 177 -16.29 7.84 -9.70
C LYS A 177 -15.77 8.11 -11.13
N ARG A 178 -14.76 8.97 -11.26
CA ARG A 178 -14.14 9.26 -12.57
C ARG A 178 -13.55 8.02 -13.25
N ILE A 179 -12.87 7.16 -12.48
CA ILE A 179 -12.32 5.89 -13.02
C ILE A 179 -13.44 4.93 -13.37
N ARG A 180 -14.49 4.80 -12.53
CA ARG A 180 -15.67 3.96 -12.81
C ARG A 180 -16.32 4.36 -14.13
N ASP A 181 -16.56 5.65 -14.33
CA ASP A 181 -17.13 6.20 -15.56
C ASP A 181 -16.21 5.95 -16.76
N GLN A 182 -14.91 6.21 -16.61
CA GLN A 182 -13.89 5.99 -17.66
C GLN A 182 -13.86 4.52 -18.10
N LEU A 183 -13.89 3.59 -17.15
CA LEU A 183 -13.84 2.16 -17.40
C LEU A 183 -15.19 1.58 -17.85
N GLY A 184 -16.30 2.34 -17.77
CA GLY A 184 -17.63 1.88 -18.16
C GLY A 184 -18.14 0.72 -17.32
N ILE A 185 -17.76 0.64 -16.04
CA ILE A 185 -18.06 -0.49 -15.15
C ILE A 185 -19.56 -0.75 -15.06
N ASP A 186 -20.36 0.30 -14.88
CA ASP A 186 -21.81 0.15 -14.71
C ASP A 186 -22.47 -0.40 -15.99
N VAL A 187 -21.95 -0.08 -17.17
CA VAL A 187 -22.41 -0.65 -18.44
C VAL A 187 -22.03 -2.12 -18.54
N LEU A 188 -20.77 -2.45 -18.21
CA LEU A 188 -20.27 -3.84 -18.24
C LEU A 188 -21.01 -4.76 -17.27
N MET A 189 -21.34 -4.28 -16.07
CA MET A 189 -22.11 -5.04 -15.09
C MET A 189 -23.56 -5.27 -15.54
N ASN A 190 -24.15 -4.35 -16.30
CA ASN A 190 -25.48 -4.52 -16.87
C ASN A 190 -25.47 -5.53 -18.04
N ASP A 191 -24.45 -5.46 -18.89
CA ASP A 191 -24.31 -6.33 -20.07
C ASP A 191 -23.90 -7.76 -19.70
N ASP A 192 -23.14 -7.93 -18.62
CA ASP A 192 -22.59 -9.21 -18.16
C ASP A 192 -22.62 -9.31 -16.61
N PRO A 193 -23.81 -9.53 -16.02
CA PRO A 193 -23.97 -9.54 -14.56
C PRO A 193 -23.16 -10.62 -13.85
N ASP A 194 -22.89 -11.75 -14.52
CA ASP A 194 -22.15 -12.88 -13.94
C ASP A 194 -20.70 -12.52 -13.60
N ASN A 195 -20.10 -11.54 -14.30
CA ASN A 195 -18.75 -11.05 -14.04
C ASN A 195 -18.74 -9.74 -13.20
N SER A 196 -19.86 -9.37 -12.56
CA SER A 196 -19.96 -8.15 -11.75
C SER A 196 -18.85 -8.01 -10.69
N GLU A 197 -18.53 -9.10 -9.98
CA GLU A 197 -17.46 -9.11 -8.98
C GLU A 197 -16.09 -8.83 -9.61
N LEU A 198 -15.84 -9.36 -10.81
CA LEU A 198 -14.58 -9.15 -11.54
C LEU A 198 -14.46 -7.72 -12.05
N TYR A 199 -15.55 -7.11 -12.52
CA TYR A 199 -15.55 -5.70 -12.94
C TYR A 199 -15.25 -4.76 -11.76
N GLU A 200 -15.81 -5.04 -10.58
CA GLU A 200 -15.50 -4.28 -9.37
C GLU A 200 -14.05 -4.52 -8.91
N GLU A 201 -13.53 -5.75 -8.98
CA GLU A 201 -12.11 -6.04 -8.69
C GLU A 201 -11.17 -5.27 -9.64
N ILE A 202 -11.51 -5.16 -10.93
CA ILE A 202 -10.74 -4.36 -11.90
C ILE A 202 -10.77 -2.88 -11.52
N LEU A 203 -11.94 -2.34 -11.15
CA LEU A 203 -12.07 -0.95 -10.71
C LEU A 203 -11.19 -0.67 -9.49
N GLU A 204 -11.30 -1.50 -8.46
CA GLU A 204 -10.50 -1.38 -7.24
C GLU A 204 -9.00 -1.46 -7.53
N LEU A 205 -8.58 -2.39 -8.40
CA LEU A 205 -7.17 -2.55 -8.76
C LEU A 205 -6.61 -1.33 -9.51
N VAL A 206 -7.39 -0.75 -10.43
CA VAL A 206 -7.00 0.47 -11.14
C VAL A 206 -6.95 1.66 -10.19
N LEU A 207 -7.96 1.82 -9.33
CA LEU A 207 -8.02 2.88 -8.32
C LEU A 207 -6.85 2.77 -7.33
N GLU A 208 -6.60 1.58 -6.79
CA GLU A 208 -5.46 1.30 -5.89
C GLU A 208 -4.17 1.73 -6.57
N THR A 209 -3.99 1.36 -7.84
CA THR A 209 -2.80 1.70 -8.63
C THR A 209 -2.68 3.21 -8.88
N MET A 210 -3.78 3.93 -9.12
CA MET A 210 -3.80 5.39 -9.31
C MET A 210 -3.43 6.13 -8.03
N LEU A 211 -3.87 5.62 -6.87
CA LEU A 211 -3.62 6.22 -5.56
C LEU A 211 -2.20 5.98 -5.04
N ARG A 212 -1.44 5.07 -5.67
CA ARG A 212 -0.06 4.81 -5.24
C ARG A 212 0.80 6.06 -5.32
N LYS A 213 1.59 6.28 -4.27
CA LYS A 213 2.52 7.42 -4.13
C LYS A 213 3.98 7.02 -4.37
N ASP A 214 4.26 5.77 -4.72
CA ASP A 214 5.60 5.33 -5.09
C ASP A 214 6.06 6.01 -6.38
N LYS A 215 7.38 6.19 -6.56
CA LYS A 215 7.96 6.77 -7.78
C LYS A 215 8.00 5.78 -8.96
N SER A 216 7.91 4.48 -8.67
CA SER A 216 8.01 3.44 -9.68
C SER A 216 7.21 2.19 -9.30
N ILE A 217 6.54 1.58 -10.28
CA ILE A 217 5.73 0.36 -10.15
C ILE A 217 6.34 -0.73 -11.02
N VAL A 218 6.35 -1.98 -10.54
CA VAL A 218 6.79 -3.14 -11.32
C VAL A 218 5.59 -3.78 -11.99
N ILE A 219 5.60 -3.86 -13.32
CA ILE A 219 4.55 -4.48 -14.14
C ILE A 219 5.22 -5.43 -15.12
N ALA A 220 4.74 -6.67 -15.21
CA ALA A 220 5.31 -7.71 -16.07
C ALA A 220 6.84 -7.85 -15.91
N SER A 221 7.33 -7.84 -14.68
CA SER A 221 8.76 -7.91 -14.31
C SER A 221 9.62 -6.71 -14.74
N CYS A 222 9.03 -5.67 -15.33
CA CYS A 222 9.70 -4.43 -15.70
C CYS A 222 9.35 -3.30 -14.73
N ARG A 223 10.33 -2.45 -14.37
CA ARG A 223 10.11 -1.28 -13.51
C ARG A 223 9.80 -0.06 -14.36
N TYR A 224 8.63 0.54 -14.13
CA TYR A 224 8.17 1.77 -14.79
C TYR A 224 8.08 2.91 -13.78
N SER A 225 8.17 4.16 -14.24
CA SER A 225 7.79 5.30 -13.40
C SER A 225 6.29 5.27 -13.14
N SER A 226 5.87 5.63 -11.92
CA SER A 226 4.44 5.62 -11.59
C SER A 226 3.65 6.59 -12.45
N GLU A 227 4.27 7.71 -12.84
CA GLU A 227 3.67 8.67 -13.78
C GLU A 227 3.34 8.01 -15.13
N LEU A 228 4.26 7.20 -15.69
CA LEU A 228 4.02 6.48 -16.94
C LEU A 228 2.89 5.46 -16.79
N VAL A 229 2.87 4.73 -15.68
CA VAL A 229 1.81 3.75 -15.39
C VAL A 229 0.45 4.45 -15.28
N LYS A 230 0.36 5.55 -14.54
CA LYS A 230 -0.86 6.36 -14.42
C LYS A 230 -1.33 6.90 -15.76
N ARG A 231 -0.42 7.47 -16.56
CA ARG A 231 -0.73 7.94 -17.91
C ARG A 231 -1.20 6.84 -18.86
N LYS A 232 -0.74 5.59 -18.68
CA LYS A 232 -1.23 4.44 -19.45
C LYS A 232 -2.60 3.96 -18.98
N LEU A 233 -2.82 3.85 -17.67
CA LEU A 233 -4.09 3.40 -17.11
C LEU A 233 -5.22 4.44 -17.33
N ASN A 234 -4.91 5.73 -17.39
CA ASN A 234 -5.85 6.78 -17.82
C ASN A 234 -6.31 6.65 -19.29
N LYS A 235 -5.70 5.76 -20.09
CA LYS A 235 -6.18 5.45 -21.46
C LYS A 235 -7.14 4.27 -21.49
N LEU A 236 -7.34 3.58 -20.37
CA LEU A 236 -8.30 2.49 -20.30
C LEU A 236 -9.71 3.01 -20.55
N ASN A 237 -10.54 2.15 -21.11
CA ASN A 237 -11.95 2.40 -21.32
C ASN A 237 -12.67 1.04 -21.29
N MET A 238 -13.99 1.07 -21.42
CA MET A 238 -14.84 -0.13 -21.43
C MET A 238 -14.31 -1.26 -22.33
N PHE A 239 -13.87 -0.95 -23.55
CA PHE A 239 -13.36 -1.95 -24.49
C PHE A 239 -12.08 -2.62 -24.00
N HIS A 240 -11.20 -1.90 -23.31
CA HIS A 240 -9.99 -2.47 -22.73
C HIS A 240 -10.30 -3.42 -21.57
N VAL A 241 -11.30 -3.09 -20.75
CA VAL A 241 -11.75 -3.95 -19.64
C VAL A 241 -12.35 -5.23 -20.20
N GLN A 242 -13.26 -5.12 -21.18
CA GLN A 242 -13.87 -6.27 -21.85
C GLN A 242 -12.79 -7.19 -22.46
N TYR A 243 -11.83 -6.63 -23.19
CA TYR A 243 -10.70 -7.38 -23.73
C TYR A 243 -9.90 -8.14 -22.65
N VAL A 244 -9.64 -7.52 -21.50
CA VAL A 244 -8.91 -8.17 -20.40
C VAL A 244 -9.73 -9.31 -19.79
N VAL A 245 -11.02 -9.11 -19.55
CA VAL A 245 -11.91 -10.17 -19.04
C VAL A 245 -11.98 -11.34 -20.00
N GLU A 246 -12.06 -11.07 -21.30
CA GLU A 246 -12.05 -12.09 -22.35
C GLU A 246 -10.72 -12.88 -22.39
N CYS A 247 -9.59 -12.19 -22.25
CA CYS A 247 -8.28 -12.83 -22.14
C CYS A 247 -8.16 -13.69 -20.88
N MET A 248 -8.81 -13.29 -19.79
CA MET A 248 -8.79 -14.03 -18.53
C MET A 248 -9.66 -15.29 -18.60
N SER A 249 -10.84 -15.22 -19.21
CA SER A 249 -11.72 -16.38 -19.38
C SER A 249 -11.14 -17.43 -20.33
N LYS A 250 -10.41 -17.00 -21.37
CA LYS A 250 -9.72 -17.89 -22.33
C LYS A 250 -8.40 -18.46 -21.81
N ASN A 251 -7.87 -17.99 -20.68
CA ASN A 251 -6.57 -18.44 -20.18
C ASN A 251 -6.65 -19.83 -19.50
N CYS A 252 -6.05 -20.84 -20.11
CA CYS A 252 -5.99 -22.20 -19.55
C CYS A 252 -4.83 -22.43 -18.56
N THR A 253 -3.98 -21.43 -18.30
CA THR A 253 -2.82 -21.57 -17.42
C THR A 253 -3.11 -21.08 -16.00
N LYS A 254 -2.63 -21.83 -15.00
CA LYS A 254 -2.82 -21.48 -13.58
C LYS A 254 -2.10 -20.17 -13.24
N VAL A 255 -2.87 -19.12 -12.99
CA VAL A 255 -2.34 -17.82 -12.54
C VAL A 255 -1.99 -17.89 -11.05
N ARG A 256 -0.69 -17.80 -10.72
CA ARG A 256 -0.21 -17.84 -9.32
C ARG A 256 -0.44 -16.54 -8.54
N ASN A 257 -0.52 -15.41 -9.24
CA ASN A 257 -0.78 -14.11 -8.65
C ASN A 257 -1.73 -13.33 -9.55
N ILE A 258 -3.03 -13.40 -9.22
CA ILE A 258 -4.11 -12.89 -10.08
C ILE A 258 -4.04 -11.37 -10.24
N LYS A 259 -3.81 -10.62 -9.15
CA LYS A 259 -3.68 -9.16 -9.18
C LYS A 259 -2.53 -8.67 -10.08
N LYS A 260 -1.34 -9.30 -9.97
CA LYS A 260 -0.20 -8.92 -10.82
C LYS A 260 -0.42 -9.24 -12.29
N TYR A 261 -1.10 -10.36 -12.58
CA TYR A 261 -1.45 -10.73 -13.93
C TYR A 261 -2.46 -9.75 -14.53
N MET A 262 -3.56 -9.50 -13.81
CA MET A 262 -4.61 -8.57 -14.22
C MET A 262 -4.08 -7.15 -14.45
N LEU A 263 -3.27 -6.62 -13.52
CA LEU A 263 -2.64 -5.31 -13.68
C LEU A 263 -1.71 -5.25 -14.91
N ALA A 264 -0.96 -6.33 -15.18
CA ALA A 264 -0.12 -6.40 -16.37
C ALA A 264 -0.95 -6.44 -17.66
N SER A 265 -2.06 -7.17 -17.68
CA SER A 265 -3.00 -7.21 -18.80
C SER A 265 -3.63 -5.84 -19.05
N LEU A 266 -4.14 -5.19 -18.02
CA LEU A 266 -4.72 -3.84 -18.08
C LEU A 266 -3.69 -2.81 -18.58
N PHE A 267 -2.46 -2.83 -18.03
CA PHE A 267 -1.40 -1.91 -18.47
C PHE A 267 -1.03 -2.04 -19.96
N ASN A 268 -1.15 -3.25 -20.51
CA ASN A 268 -0.83 -3.55 -21.91
C ASN A 268 -2.04 -3.45 -22.85
N ALA A 269 -3.27 -3.40 -22.32
CA ALA A 269 -4.50 -3.45 -23.11
C ALA A 269 -4.57 -2.34 -24.17
N PRO A 270 -4.28 -1.05 -23.88
CA PRO A 270 -4.33 0.00 -24.91
C PRO A 270 -3.39 -0.20 -26.10
N THR A 271 -2.33 -0.98 -25.91
CA THR A 271 -1.34 -1.27 -26.97
C THR A 271 -1.56 -2.60 -27.67
N THR A 272 -2.36 -3.51 -27.10
CA THR A 272 -2.45 -4.91 -27.57
C THR A 272 -3.83 -5.28 -28.11
N ILE A 273 -4.89 -4.60 -27.68
CA ILE A 273 -6.29 -4.92 -28.03
C ILE A 273 -6.54 -5.01 -29.55
N LYS A 274 -5.99 -4.05 -30.33
CA LYS A 274 -6.18 -4.03 -31.79
C LYS A 274 -5.54 -5.24 -32.47
N SER A 275 -4.32 -5.57 -32.07
CA SER A 275 -3.58 -6.70 -32.62
C SER A 275 -4.23 -8.03 -32.25
N TYR A 276 -4.79 -8.13 -31.04
CA TYR A 276 -5.53 -9.32 -30.60
C TYR A 276 -6.76 -9.57 -31.47
N TYR A 277 -7.67 -8.60 -31.61
CA TYR A 277 -8.89 -8.80 -32.40
C TYR A 277 -8.61 -9.01 -33.89
N GLN A 278 -7.56 -8.36 -34.43
CA GLN A 278 -7.14 -8.63 -35.81
C GLN A 278 -6.68 -10.09 -36.00
N ALA A 279 -5.92 -10.64 -35.04
CA ALA A 279 -5.48 -12.02 -35.07
C ALA A 279 -6.65 -13.00 -34.95
N GLU A 280 -7.64 -12.69 -34.10
CA GLU A 280 -8.84 -13.52 -33.92
C GLU A 280 -9.72 -13.55 -35.17
N VAL A 281 -9.95 -12.39 -35.81
CA VAL A 281 -10.68 -12.33 -37.08
C VAL A 281 -9.98 -13.16 -38.16
N ASN A 282 -8.66 -13.03 -38.28
CA ASN A 282 -7.88 -13.81 -39.25
C ASN A 282 -8.01 -15.32 -39.00
N HIS A 283 -7.93 -15.75 -37.74
CA HIS A 283 -8.10 -17.15 -37.35
C HIS A 283 -9.50 -17.68 -37.72
N ASN A 284 -10.55 -16.93 -37.39
CA ASN A 284 -11.93 -17.28 -37.68
C ASN A 284 -12.21 -17.35 -39.19
N MET A 285 -11.55 -16.51 -40.00
CA MET A 285 -11.66 -16.53 -41.46
C MET A 285 -10.98 -17.75 -42.09
N VAL A 286 -9.89 -18.25 -41.49
CA VAL A 286 -9.20 -19.47 -41.92
C VAL A 286 -10.01 -20.71 -41.55
N MET A 287 -10.60 -20.76 -40.34
CA MET A 287 -11.38 -21.91 -39.86
C MET A 287 -12.76 -22.07 -40.54
N ARG A 288 -13.18 -21.09 -41.34
CA ARG A 288 -14.44 -21.11 -42.11
C ARG A 288 -14.25 -21.55 -43.58
N LYS A 289 -13.03 -21.87 -44.00
CA LYS A 289 -12.72 -22.48 -45.29
C LYS A 289 -12.47 -23.98 -45.12
#